data_AF-A0A1H9URQ7-F1
#
_entry.id   AF-A0A1H9URQ7-F1
#
_cell.length_a   1.000
_cell.length_b   1.000
_cell.length_c   1.000
_cell.angle_alpha   90.00
_cell.angle_beta   90.00
_cell.angle_gamma   90.00
#
_symmetry.space_group_name_H-M   'P 1'
#
loop_
_entity.id
_entity.type
_entity.pdbx_description
1 polymer ?
#
loop_
_entity_poly.entity_id
_entity_poly.type
_entity_poly.pdbx_seq_one_letter_code
_entity_poly.pdbx_strand_id
1 'polypeptide(L)'
;MLATVLRGELAEQQSIFIMRAFKEMRHYIRQNQQFVTQSEMSMVTAKVSELSVQMAGAIDHQKKTDKAIEDIQKSIDTLNENFVSDKDFKNFIIYKGQKFETDVAYIDIYQQAAKSIYVADDYMNTKSLQLLSQKNPGVEVGSLRRMGMAGEDFSRHLWLMIL
;
A
#
# COMPACT_ATOMS: atom_id res chain seq x y z
N MET A 1 59.11 -49.16 25.63
CA MET A 1 57.80 -49.01 26.30
C MET A 1 58.06 -48.73 27.78
N LEU A 2 57.15 -48.08 28.51
CA LEU A 2 57.37 -47.77 29.94
C LEU A 2 57.80 -49.01 30.76
N ALA A 3 57.31 -50.20 30.42
CA ALA A 3 57.70 -51.49 31.01
C ALA A 3 59.18 -51.89 30.80
N THR A 4 59.81 -51.48 29.70
CA THR A 4 61.22 -51.80 29.42
C THR A 4 62.17 -50.88 30.19
N VAL A 5 61.69 -49.71 30.62
CA VAL A 5 62.45 -48.70 31.38
C VAL A 5 62.20 -48.84 32.89
N LEU A 6 60.97 -49.16 33.28
CA LEU A 6 60.53 -49.40 34.65
C LEU A 6 60.24 -50.90 34.79
N ARG A 7 61.20 -51.69 35.28
CA ARG A 7 61.10 -53.15 35.43
C ARG A 7 60.17 -53.54 36.59
N GLY A 8 58.86 -53.33 36.42
CA GLY A 8 57.84 -53.67 37.40
C GLY A 8 56.50 -54.04 36.78
N GLU A 9 55.77 -54.95 37.42
CA GLU A 9 54.48 -55.49 36.95
C GLU A 9 53.44 -54.39 36.66
N LEU A 10 53.44 -53.33 37.48
CA LEU A 10 52.58 -52.16 37.26
C LEU A 10 52.90 -51.42 35.95
N ALA A 11 54.18 -51.28 35.60
CA ALA A 11 54.59 -50.60 34.38
C ALA A 11 54.29 -51.43 33.12
N GLU A 12 54.27 -52.76 33.25
CA GLU A 12 53.82 -53.69 32.20
C GLU A 12 52.32 -53.56 31.93
N GLN A 13 51.50 -53.62 32.98
CA GLN A 13 50.05 -53.45 32.86
C GLN A 13 49.68 -52.07 32.27
N GLN A 14 50.35 -51.01 32.72
CA GLN A 14 50.16 -49.67 32.17
C GLN A 14 50.56 -49.59 30.68
N SER A 15 51.65 -50.26 30.29
CA SER A 15 52.06 -50.31 28.89
C SER A 15 51.02 -51.03 28.01
N ILE A 16 50.44 -52.13 28.50
CA ILE A 16 49.38 -52.87 27.80
C ILE A 16 48.12 -52.00 27.66
N PHE A 17 47.73 -51.28 28.71
CA PHE A 17 46.56 -50.40 28.68
C PHE A 17 46.73 -49.29 27.65
N ILE A 18 47.90 -48.65 27.63
CA ILE A 18 48.26 -47.62 26.65
C ILE A 18 48.21 -48.19 25.22
N MET A 19 48.74 -49.39 24.99
CA MET A 19 48.68 -50.02 23.67
C MET A 19 47.24 -50.31 23.21
N ARG A 20 46.37 -50.78 24.11
CA ARG A 20 44.94 -50.99 23.81
C ARG A 20 44.26 -49.67 23.47
N ALA A 21 44.53 -48.61 24.22
CA ALA A 21 44.00 -47.28 23.92
C ALA A 21 44.45 -46.77 22.54
N PHE A 22 45.72 -46.93 22.18
CA PHE A 22 46.21 -46.58 20.83
C PHE A 22 45.57 -47.41 19.72
N LYS A 23 45.30 -48.69 19.96
CA LYS A 23 44.60 -49.56 19.01
C LYS A 23 43.16 -49.09 18.78
N GLU A 24 42.43 -48.77 19.84
CA GLU A 24 41.07 -48.24 19.76
C GLU A 24 41.03 -46.87 19.07
N MET A 25 41.95 -45.96 19.41
CA MET A 25 42.07 -44.67 18.72
C MET A 25 42.33 -44.83 17.22
N ARG A 26 43.16 -45.81 16.81
CA ARG A 26 43.39 -46.10 15.39
C ARG A 26 42.13 -46.60 14.70
N HIS A 27 41.36 -47.48 15.34
CA HIS A 27 40.08 -47.94 14.79
C HIS A 27 39.06 -46.81 14.70
N TYR A 28 38.98 -45.97 15.72
CA TYR A 28 38.11 -44.80 15.76
C TYR A 28 38.45 -43.78 14.67
N ILE A 29 39.73 -43.43 14.50
CA ILE A 29 40.19 -42.51 13.44
C ILE A 29 39.88 -43.09 12.05
N ARG A 30 40.03 -44.40 11.86
CA ARG A 30 39.75 -45.07 10.58
C ARG A 30 38.26 -45.13 10.26
N GLN A 31 37.40 -45.34 11.26
CA GLN A 31 35.94 -45.32 11.08
C GLN A 31 35.43 -43.91 10.78
N ASN A 32 35.97 -42.89 11.47
CA ASN A 32 35.54 -41.51 11.29
C ASN A 32 36.30 -40.78 10.16
N GLN A 33 37.25 -41.41 9.47
CA GLN A 33 37.95 -40.81 8.33
C GLN A 33 37.05 -40.60 7.09
N GLN A 34 35.88 -41.25 7.06
CA GLN A 34 34.80 -40.94 6.10
C GLN A 34 33.94 -39.77 6.61
N PHE A 35 34.55 -38.61 6.86
CA PHE A 35 33.77 -37.37 6.87
C PHE A 35 33.60 -36.93 5.42
N VAL A 36 32.38 -37.05 4.90
CA VAL A 36 31.92 -36.64 3.56
C VAL A 36 32.76 -37.25 2.43
N THR A 37 32.18 -38.21 1.71
CA THR A 37 32.80 -38.80 0.53
C THR A 37 33.12 -37.73 -0.53
N GLN A 38 34.17 -37.94 -1.32
CA GLN A 38 34.56 -36.99 -2.37
C GLN A 38 33.41 -36.70 -3.36
N SER A 39 32.51 -37.67 -3.58
CA SER A 39 31.30 -37.49 -4.38
C SER A 39 30.28 -36.55 -3.74
N GLU A 40 30.07 -36.64 -2.43
CA GLU A 40 29.18 -35.73 -1.69
C GLU A 40 29.73 -34.30 -1.72
N MET A 41 31.05 -34.14 -1.55
CA MET A 41 31.70 -32.83 -1.62
C MET A 41 31.62 -32.22 -3.03
N SER A 42 31.79 -33.03 -4.07
CA SER A 42 31.62 -32.62 -5.47
C SER A 42 30.19 -32.20 -5.77
N MET A 43 29.21 -32.98 -5.31
CA MET A 43 27.78 -32.67 -5.48
C MET A 43 27.38 -31.38 -4.75
N VAL A 44 27.83 -31.20 -3.51
CA VAL A 44 27.61 -29.97 -2.73
C VAL A 44 28.22 -28.78 -3.45
N THR A 45 29.45 -28.90 -3.96
CA THR A 45 30.11 -27.82 -4.71
C THR A 45 29.35 -27.45 -5.98
N ALA A 46 28.88 -28.44 -6.75
CA ALA A 46 28.06 -28.22 -7.93
C ALA A 46 26.75 -27.52 -7.59
N LYS A 47 26.07 -27.93 -6.51
CA LYS A 47 24.83 -27.33 -6.03
C LYS A 47 25.03 -25.89 -5.54
N VAL A 48 26.12 -25.61 -4.83
CA VAL A 48 26.46 -24.25 -4.38
C VAL A 48 26.74 -23.34 -5.58
N SER A 49 27.42 -23.84 -6.61
CA SER A 49 27.67 -23.08 -7.85
C SER A 49 26.36 -22.76 -8.59
N GLU A 50 25.49 -23.76 -8.74
CA GLU A 50 24.15 -23.59 -9.34
C GLU A 50 23.31 -22.55 -8.58
N LEU A 51 23.27 -22.65 -7.24
CA LEU A 51 22.57 -21.70 -6.39
C LEU A 51 23.15 -20.28 -6.49
N SER A 52 24.46 -20.13 -6.60
CA SER A 52 25.10 -18.83 -6.76
C SER A 52 24.68 -18.14 -8.06
N VAL A 53 24.55 -18.89 -9.16
CA VAL A 53 24.09 -18.36 -10.45
C VAL A 53 22.62 -17.97 -10.39
N GLN A 54 21.77 -18.80 -9.79
CA GLN A 54 20.34 -18.50 -9.62
C GLN A 54 20.12 -17.28 -8.72
N MET A 55 20.89 -17.16 -7.63
CA MET A 55 20.84 -15.99 -6.73
C MET A 55 21.27 -14.72 -7.44
N ALA A 56 22.31 -14.75 -8.28
CA ALA A 56 22.73 -13.59 -9.06
C ALA A 56 21.61 -13.10 -10.00
N GLY A 57 20.94 -14.03 -10.71
CA GLY A 57 19.78 -13.71 -11.53
C GLY A 57 18.62 -13.12 -10.73
N ALA A 58 18.31 -13.69 -9.57
CA ALA A 58 17.25 -13.21 -8.69
C ALA A 58 17.52 -11.79 -8.15
N ILE A 59 18.77 -11.49 -7.79
CA ILE A 59 19.19 -10.16 -7.32
C ILE A 59 19.06 -9.13 -8.45
N ASP A 60 19.43 -9.48 -9.68
CA ASP A 60 19.28 -8.57 -10.83
C ASP A 60 17.81 -8.31 -11.17
N HIS A 61 16.96 -9.34 -11.07
CA HIS A 61 15.52 -9.17 -11.22
C HIS A 61 14.93 -8.30 -10.11
N GLN A 62 15.34 -8.51 -8.86
CA GLN A 62 14.92 -7.68 -7.72
C GLN A 62 15.30 -6.21 -7.93
N LYS A 63 16.56 -5.92 -8.27
CA LYS A 63 17.01 -4.55 -8.55
C LYS A 63 16.23 -3.88 -9.68
N LYS A 64 15.90 -4.61 -10.74
CA LYS A 64 15.08 -4.10 -11.85
C LYS A 64 13.65 -3.79 -11.40
N THR A 65 13.06 -4.66 -10.59
CA THR A 65 11.72 -4.46 -10.02
C THR A 65 11.69 -3.26 -9.08
N ASP A 66 12.65 -3.13 -8.18
CA ASP A 66 12.74 -2.00 -7.24
C ASP A 66 12.84 -0.67 -7.98
N LYS A 67 13.67 -0.62 -9.03
CA LYS A 67 13.78 0.56 -9.90
C LYS A 67 12.47 0.88 -10.62
N ALA A 68 11.78 -0.13 -11.15
CA ALA A 68 10.48 0.07 -11.81
C ALA A 68 9.42 0.60 -10.84
N ILE A 69 9.40 0.11 -9.59
CA ILE A 69 8.51 0.61 -8.54
C ILE A 69 8.82 2.07 -8.22
N GLU A 70 10.09 2.45 -8.12
CA GLU A 70 10.50 3.84 -7.89
C GLU A 70 10.05 4.77 -9.03
N ASP A 71 10.19 4.34 -10.29
CA ASP A 71 9.76 5.11 -11.46
C ASP A 71 8.22 5.25 -11.51
N ILE A 72 7.47 4.20 -11.12
CA ILE A 72 6.02 4.26 -10.98
C ILE A 72 5.62 5.26 -9.88
N GLN A 73 6.29 5.23 -8.72
CA GLN A 73 6.00 6.13 -7.62
C GLN A 73 6.21 7.60 -8.03
N LYS A 74 7.34 7.91 -8.68
CA LYS A 74 7.60 9.26 -9.22
C LYS A 74 6.54 9.69 -10.23
N SER A 75 6.09 8.77 -11.07
CA SER A 75 5.05 9.04 -12.06
C SER A 75 3.70 9.34 -11.38
N ILE A 76 3.35 8.60 -10.32
CA ILE A 76 2.14 8.86 -9.52
C ILE A 76 2.22 10.21 -8.82
N ASP A 77 3.36 10.52 -8.20
CA ASP A 77 3.55 11.80 -7.50
C ASP A 77 3.43 12.97 -8.49
N THR A 78 4.05 12.85 -9.67
CA THR A 78 3.95 13.84 -10.75
C THR A 78 2.51 13.99 -11.25
N LEU A 79 1.77 12.88 -11.43
CA LEU A 79 0.36 12.93 -11.83
C LEU A 79 -0.49 13.60 -10.75
N ASN A 80 -0.23 13.33 -9.47
CA ASN A 80 -0.97 13.90 -8.36
C ASN A 80 -0.73 15.42 -8.24
N GLU A 81 0.50 15.89 -8.46
CA GLU A 81 0.82 17.33 -8.50
C GLU A 81 0.17 18.05 -9.69
N ASN A 82 0.03 17.37 -10.82
CA ASN A 82 -0.58 17.93 -12.03
C ASN A 82 -2.11 17.77 -12.10
N PHE A 83 -2.70 17.00 -11.18
CA PHE A 83 -4.15 16.90 -11.04
C PHE A 83 -4.67 18.13 -10.29
N VAL A 84 -5.04 19.17 -11.04
CA VAL A 84 -5.90 20.24 -10.53
C VAL A 84 -7.23 19.59 -10.17
N SER A 85 -7.57 19.55 -8.88
CA SER A 85 -8.84 19.00 -8.46
C SER A 85 -9.97 19.99 -8.82
N ASP A 86 -11.18 19.53 -9.12
CA ASP A 86 -12.34 20.42 -9.32
C ASP A 86 -12.62 21.37 -8.13
N LYS A 87 -11.96 21.15 -6.98
CA LYS A 87 -11.99 22.04 -5.81
C LYS A 87 -11.18 23.32 -6.02
N ASP A 88 -10.23 23.33 -6.95
CA ASP A 88 -9.35 24.48 -7.22
C ASP A 88 -9.97 25.47 -8.23
N PHE A 89 -11.00 25.05 -8.96
CA PHE A 89 -11.77 25.92 -9.84
C PHE A 89 -12.84 26.68 -9.07
N LYS A 90 -12.45 27.86 -8.57
CA LYS A 90 -13.40 28.84 -8.04
C LYS A 90 -14.22 29.45 -9.17
N ASN A 91 -15.50 29.11 -9.21
CA ASN A 91 -16.44 29.76 -10.10
C ASN A 91 -16.79 31.15 -9.54
N PHE A 92 -17.04 32.09 -10.45
CA PHE A 92 -17.43 33.46 -10.11
C PHE A 92 -18.72 33.84 -10.82
N ILE A 93 -19.59 34.57 -10.13
CA ILE A 93 -20.80 35.17 -10.69
C ILE A 93 -20.81 36.67 -10.46
N ILE A 94 -21.54 37.39 -11.31
CA ILE A 94 -21.85 38.80 -11.06
C ILE A 94 -23.09 38.87 -10.18
N TYR A 95 -22.94 39.38 -8.96
CA TYR A 95 -24.00 39.53 -7.99
C TYR A 95 -23.95 40.93 -7.40
N LYS A 96 -25.11 41.62 -7.31
CA LYS A 96 -25.19 43.03 -6.89
C LYS A 96 -24.24 43.97 -7.65
N GLY A 97 -23.99 43.69 -8.94
CA GLY A 97 -23.10 44.48 -9.80
C GLY A 97 -21.61 44.28 -9.56
N GLN A 98 -21.21 43.33 -8.72
CA GLN A 98 -19.80 43.02 -8.43
C GLN A 98 -19.50 41.53 -8.65
N LYS A 99 -18.23 41.18 -8.82
CA LYS A 99 -17.77 39.81 -8.98
C LYS A 99 -17.67 39.12 -7.61
N PHE A 100 -18.41 38.03 -7.43
CA PHE A 100 -18.38 37.20 -6.22
C PHE A 100 -18.03 35.75 -6.54
N GLU A 101 -17.39 35.06 -5.59
CA GLU A 101 -17.27 33.60 -5.64
C GLU A 101 -18.67 32.97 -5.56
N THR A 102 -18.95 32.02 -6.46
CA THR A 102 -20.29 31.46 -6.68
C THR A 102 -20.93 30.92 -5.40
N ASP A 103 -20.15 30.22 -4.57
CA ASP A 103 -20.64 29.60 -3.35
C ASP A 103 -21.07 30.66 -2.32
N VAL A 104 -20.29 31.74 -2.18
CA VAL A 104 -20.57 32.86 -1.27
C VAL A 104 -21.85 33.59 -1.68
N ALA A 105 -22.01 33.84 -2.99
CA ALA A 105 -23.18 34.52 -3.50
C ALA A 105 -24.46 33.67 -3.35
N TYR A 106 -24.39 32.36 -3.57
CA TYR A 106 -25.55 31.48 -3.35
C TYR A 106 -25.97 31.40 -1.89
N ILE A 107 -25.02 31.34 -0.96
CA ILE A 107 -25.34 31.36 0.48
C ILE A 107 -26.06 32.67 0.85
N ASP A 108 -25.58 33.83 0.37
CA ASP A 108 -26.23 35.13 0.61
C ASP A 108 -27.68 35.15 0.08
N ILE A 109 -27.91 34.57 -1.11
CA ILE A 109 -29.25 34.47 -1.69
C ILE A 109 -30.16 33.55 -0.86
N TYR A 110 -29.68 32.39 -0.42
CA TYR A 110 -30.49 31.45 0.37
C TYR A 110 -30.84 32.00 1.75
N GLN A 111 -29.95 32.80 2.35
CA GLN A 111 -30.20 33.45 3.64
C GLN A 111 -31.18 34.62 3.56
N GLN A 112 -31.47 35.15 2.37
CA GLN A 112 -32.52 36.16 2.18
C GLN A 112 -33.94 35.56 2.18
N ALA A 113 -34.08 34.24 2.01
CA ALA A 113 -35.38 33.59 1.99
C ALA A 113 -35.99 33.54 3.41
N ALA A 114 -37.24 34.01 3.53
CA ALA A 114 -37.96 34.05 4.81
C ALA A 114 -38.90 32.85 5.04
N LYS A 115 -39.46 32.27 3.97
CA LYS A 115 -40.49 31.22 4.06
C LYS A 115 -40.07 29.93 3.35
N SER A 116 -39.70 30.02 2.07
CA SER A 116 -39.40 28.84 1.26
C SER A 116 -38.39 29.14 0.15
N ILE A 117 -37.63 28.12 -0.24
CA ILE A 117 -36.73 28.11 -1.39
C ILE A 117 -37.21 27.02 -2.34
N TYR A 118 -37.49 27.38 -3.58
CA TYR A 118 -37.83 26.43 -4.65
C TYR A 118 -36.70 26.36 -5.65
N VAL A 119 -36.19 25.14 -5.87
CA VAL A 119 -35.12 24.90 -6.83
C VAL A 119 -35.68 24.12 -8.01
N ALA A 120 -35.77 24.80 -9.15
CA ALA A 120 -36.16 24.21 -10.42
C ALA A 120 -34.90 23.83 -11.20
N ASP A 121 -34.48 22.58 -11.05
CA ASP A 121 -33.29 22.05 -11.71
C ASP A 121 -33.57 20.62 -12.20
N ASP A 122 -32.98 20.27 -13.33
CA ASP A 122 -33.04 18.93 -13.89
C ASP A 122 -32.13 17.96 -13.08
N TYR A 123 -31.10 18.49 -12.41
CA TYR A 123 -30.19 17.71 -11.58
C TYR A 123 -29.56 18.50 -10.41
N MET A 124 -29.86 18.08 -9.18
CA MET A 124 -29.25 18.64 -7.95
C MET A 124 -28.04 17.82 -7.51
N ASN A 125 -26.87 18.44 -7.50
CA ASN A 125 -25.64 17.80 -6.99
C ASN A 125 -25.48 17.98 -5.46
N THR A 126 -24.53 17.25 -4.88
CA THR A 126 -24.24 17.29 -3.44
C THR A 126 -23.77 18.68 -2.96
N LYS A 127 -23.03 19.41 -3.79
CA LYS A 127 -22.57 20.77 -3.50
C LYS A 127 -23.74 21.75 -3.38
N SER A 128 -24.72 21.68 -4.28
CA SER A 128 -25.93 22.48 -4.24
C SER A 128 -26.76 22.19 -2.98
N LEU A 129 -26.90 20.91 -2.61
CA LEU A 129 -27.56 20.51 -1.36
C LEU A 129 -26.82 21.03 -0.13
N GLN A 130 -25.48 20.97 -0.14
CA GLN A 130 -24.65 21.51 0.94
C GLN A 130 -24.82 23.04 1.08
N LEU A 131 -24.85 23.79 -0.02
CA LEU A 131 -25.10 25.23 0.02
C LEU A 131 -26.51 25.55 0.53
N LEU A 132 -27.54 24.81 0.07
CA LEU A 132 -28.92 24.96 0.54
C LEU A 132 -29.09 24.65 2.03
N SER A 133 -28.26 23.78 2.59
CA SER A 133 -28.26 23.49 4.03
C SER A 133 -27.90 24.72 4.90
N GLN A 134 -27.25 25.73 4.32
CA GLN A 134 -26.88 26.97 5.01
C GLN A 134 -27.98 28.04 5.02
N LYS A 135 -29.20 27.68 4.58
CA LYS A 135 -30.39 28.53 4.70
C LYS A 135 -30.75 28.81 6.16
N ASN A 136 -31.61 29.80 6.39
CA ASN A 136 -32.12 30.08 7.72
C ASN A 136 -32.96 28.92 8.29
N PRO A 137 -32.95 28.70 9.62
CA PRO A 137 -33.83 27.75 10.28
C PRO A 137 -35.31 28.07 10.00
N GLY A 138 -36.13 27.05 9.77
CA GLY A 138 -37.56 27.22 9.48
C GLY A 138 -37.93 27.52 8.02
N VAL A 139 -36.96 27.78 7.14
CA VAL A 139 -37.22 27.95 5.70
C VAL A 139 -37.43 26.59 5.03
N GLU A 140 -38.53 26.39 4.31
CA GLU A 140 -38.79 25.12 3.61
C GLU A 140 -38.02 25.05 2.28
N VAL A 141 -37.60 23.84 1.87
CA VAL A 141 -36.89 23.63 0.59
C VAL A 141 -37.68 22.64 -0.26
N GLY A 142 -38.17 23.11 -1.40
CA GLY A 142 -38.82 22.30 -2.41
C GLY A 142 -37.94 22.16 -3.66
N SER A 143 -37.98 21.00 -4.30
CA SER A 143 -37.38 20.81 -5.63
C SER A 143 -38.48 20.54 -6.65
N LEU A 144 -38.45 21.29 -7.75
CA LEU A 144 -39.32 21.10 -8.90
C LEU A 144 -38.51 20.49 -10.03
N ARG A 145 -38.73 19.20 -10.30
CA ARG A 145 -38.20 18.54 -11.49
C ARG A 145 -39.12 18.85 -12.66
N ARG A 146 -38.55 19.30 -13.79
CA ARG A 146 -39.28 19.51 -15.03
C ARG A 146 -39.68 18.14 -15.63
N MET A 147 -40.76 17.55 -15.14
CA MET A 147 -41.38 16.38 -15.79
C MET A 147 -42.11 16.86 -17.05
N GLY A 148 -41.42 16.98 -18.19
CA GLY A 148 -41.98 16.93 -19.55
C GLY A 148 -43.23 17.75 -19.91
N MET A 149 -43.69 18.67 -19.07
CA MET A 149 -44.93 19.44 -19.25
C MET A 149 -44.59 20.72 -20.03
N ALA A 150 -45.38 20.99 -21.08
CA ALA A 150 -45.22 22.18 -21.92
C ALA A 150 -45.34 23.47 -21.09
N GLY A 151 -44.63 24.52 -21.51
CA GLY A 151 -44.31 25.70 -20.69
C GLY A 151 -45.50 26.49 -20.10
N GLU A 152 -46.72 26.34 -20.61
CA GLU A 152 -47.91 26.99 -20.05
C GLU A 152 -48.44 26.29 -18.78
N ASP A 153 -48.37 24.96 -18.72
CA ASP A 153 -48.81 24.18 -17.54
C ASP A 153 -47.85 24.31 -16.37
N PHE A 154 -46.56 24.49 -16.66
CA PHE A 154 -45.54 24.75 -15.64
C PHE A 154 -45.79 26.07 -14.91
N SER A 155 -46.12 27.13 -15.64
CA SER A 155 -46.45 28.44 -15.05
C SER A 155 -47.69 28.35 -14.16
N ARG A 156 -48.74 27.66 -14.59
CA ARG A 156 -49.97 27.49 -13.79
C ARG A 156 -49.75 26.65 -12.52
N HIS A 157 -48.96 25.59 -12.58
CA HIS A 157 -48.60 24.79 -11.40
C HIS A 157 -47.71 25.56 -10.43
N LEU A 158 -46.78 26.38 -10.93
CA LEU A 158 -45.93 27.22 -10.08
C LEU A 158 -46.77 28.27 -9.30
N TRP A 159 -47.78 28.87 -9.94
CA TRP A 159 -48.70 29.80 -9.29
C TRP A 159 -49.57 29.13 -8.21
N LEU A 160 -49.96 27.86 -8.38
CA LEU A 160 -50.74 27.09 -7.40
C LEU A 160 -49.93 26.67 -6.17
N MET A 161 -48.60 26.59 -6.26
CA MET A 161 -47.72 26.25 -5.12
C MET A 161 -47.25 27.47 -4.32
N ILE A 162 -47.37 28.68 -4.86
CA ILE A 162 -46.88 29.92 -4.22
C ILE A 162 -47.98 30.63 -3.39
N LEU A 163 -49.26 30.26 -3.56
CA LEU A 163 -50.39 30.67 -2.71
C LEU A 163 -50.51 29.77 -1.47
#